data_AF-A0A7J3U7E6-F1
#
_entry.id   AF-A0A7J3U7E6-F1
#
_cell.length_a   1.000
_cell.length_b   1.000
_cell.length_c   1.000
_cell.angle_alpha   90.00
_cell.angle_beta   90.00
_cell.angle_gamma   90.00
#
_symmetry.space_group_name_H-M   'P 1'
#
loop_
_entity.id
_entity.type
_entity.pdbx_description
1 polymer ?
#
loop_
_entity_poly.entity_id
_entity_poly.type
_entity_poly.pdbx_seq_one_letter_code
_entity_poly.pdbx_strand_id
1 'polypeptide(L)'
;MRSMFVMAVTLLMLLPTFASLADEKKLEFTKDTKNSLFLYEREKTVFTVECNGIGEGKVNVSIERNGTTYAYGITNSEGKVEITLPNVTYSSPFTVKAFKEGYTGDSFTIWILEKSMLYISTQRIVEEEKEFEVKVVDDQGAAVSDAVVTFSGIEGFTDDNGTIEFQA
;
A
#
# COMPACT_ATOMS: atom_id res chain seq x y z
N MET A 1 -40.28 -3.45 81.62
CA MET A 1 -39.49 -4.32 80.73
C MET A 1 -39.72 -3.92 79.29
N ARG A 2 -38.65 -3.53 78.59
CA ARG A 2 -38.63 -3.12 77.18
C ARG A 2 -38.71 -4.36 76.28
N SER A 3 -39.42 -4.27 75.16
CA SER A 3 -39.16 -5.09 73.98
C SER A 3 -39.31 -4.20 72.76
N MET A 4 -38.17 -3.94 72.12
CA MET A 4 -37.99 -3.21 70.87
C MET A 4 -38.46 -4.07 69.70
N PHE A 5 -39.14 -3.46 68.73
CA PHE A 5 -39.04 -3.90 67.33
C PHE A 5 -38.66 -2.67 66.51
N VAL A 6 -37.37 -2.56 66.19
CA VAL A 6 -36.83 -1.60 65.23
C VAL A 6 -37.01 -2.24 63.86
N MET A 7 -37.89 -1.67 63.03
CA MET A 7 -38.06 -2.06 61.64
C MET A 7 -36.86 -1.51 60.86
N ALA A 8 -35.92 -2.39 60.49
CA ALA A 8 -34.81 -2.04 59.63
C ALA A 8 -35.33 -1.85 58.19
N VAL A 9 -35.40 -0.60 57.73
CA VAL A 9 -35.61 -0.27 56.32
C VAL A 9 -34.25 -0.30 55.65
N THR A 10 -33.93 -1.38 54.94
CA THR A 10 -32.73 -1.47 54.11
C THR A 10 -32.98 -0.68 52.83
N LEU A 11 -32.47 0.55 52.78
CA LEU A 11 -32.47 1.36 51.56
C LEU A 11 -31.42 0.77 50.60
N LEU A 12 -31.87 -0.05 49.65
CA LEU A 12 -31.04 -0.55 48.56
C LEU A 12 -30.75 0.62 47.60
N MET A 13 -29.61 1.27 47.77
CA MET A 13 -29.13 2.26 46.80
C MET A 13 -28.80 1.53 45.49
N LEU A 14 -29.71 1.64 44.51
CA LEU A 14 -29.41 1.39 43.11
C LEU A 14 -28.39 2.43 42.67
N LEU A 15 -27.11 2.08 42.76
CA LEU A 15 -26.06 2.82 42.07
C LEU A 15 -26.38 2.75 40.57
N PRO A 16 -26.59 3.87 39.86
CA PRO A 16 -26.56 3.83 38.42
C PRO A 16 -25.18 3.32 38.04
N THR A 17 -25.11 2.13 37.45
CA THR A 17 -23.92 1.70 36.74
C THR A 17 -23.72 2.71 35.62
N PHE A 18 -22.93 3.74 35.87
CA PHE A 18 -22.29 4.47 34.79
C PHE A 18 -21.44 3.44 34.08
N ALA A 19 -21.98 2.85 33.01
CA ALA A 19 -21.16 2.24 32.00
C ALA A 19 -20.25 3.38 31.53
N SER A 20 -19.01 3.39 32.02
CA SER A 20 -17.95 4.09 31.32
C SER A 20 -18.05 3.57 29.88
N LEU A 21 -18.51 4.40 28.95
CA LEU A 21 -18.19 4.22 27.55
C LEU A 21 -16.67 4.34 27.51
N ALA A 22 -15.97 3.24 27.78
CA ALA A 22 -14.60 3.12 27.33
C ALA A 22 -14.69 3.26 25.82
N ASP A 23 -14.15 4.35 25.28
CA ASP A 23 -14.09 4.53 23.84
C ASP A 23 -13.55 3.23 23.24
N GLU A 24 -14.29 2.66 22.30
CA GLU A 24 -13.86 1.45 21.61
C GLU A 24 -12.49 1.73 20.99
N LYS A 25 -11.48 0.94 21.37
CA LYS A 25 -10.14 1.04 20.80
C LYS A 25 -10.16 0.49 19.38
N LYS A 26 -10.73 1.26 18.47
CA LYS A 26 -10.89 0.90 17.07
C LYS A 26 -9.92 1.71 16.23
N LEU A 27 -9.03 1.00 15.55
CA LEU A 27 -8.15 1.60 14.55
C LEU A 27 -8.97 1.93 13.32
N GLU A 28 -8.64 3.02 12.65
CA GLU A 28 -9.21 3.39 11.36
C GLU A 28 -8.09 3.95 10.47
N PHE A 29 -7.99 3.47 9.22
CA PHE A 29 -7.21 4.21 8.23
C PHE A 29 -7.97 5.49 7.87
N THR A 30 -7.22 6.59 7.69
CA THR A 30 -7.84 7.88 7.33
C THR A 30 -8.56 7.80 5.98
N LYS A 31 -9.50 8.72 5.75
CA LYS A 31 -10.20 8.84 4.47
C LYS A 31 -9.22 9.06 3.32
N ASP A 32 -8.21 9.90 3.52
CA ASP A 32 -7.19 10.18 2.50
C ASP A 32 -6.41 8.91 2.16
N THR A 33 -6.01 8.10 3.15
CA THR A 33 -5.39 6.80 2.92
C THR A 33 -6.33 5.85 2.15
N LYS A 34 -7.62 5.80 2.49
CA LYS A 34 -8.59 4.94 1.81
C LYS A 34 -8.99 5.43 0.41
N ASN A 35 -8.78 6.70 0.08
CA ASN A 35 -9.05 7.24 -1.25
C ASN A 35 -7.95 6.88 -2.26
N SER A 36 -6.75 6.50 -1.78
CA SER A 36 -5.62 6.11 -2.63
C SER A 36 -5.69 4.63 -3.01
N LEU A 37 -6.68 4.28 -3.84
CA LEU A 37 -6.98 2.88 -4.19
C LEU A 37 -6.06 2.29 -5.25
N PHE A 38 -5.35 3.11 -6.03
CA PHE A 38 -4.47 2.67 -7.11
C PHE A 38 -3.09 3.26 -6.87
N LEU A 39 -2.12 2.38 -6.68
CA LEU A 39 -0.75 2.73 -6.33
C LEU A 39 0.20 1.94 -7.20
N TYR A 40 1.37 2.49 -7.55
CA TYR A 40 2.32 1.76 -8.36
C TYR A 40 3.31 0.99 -7.50
N GLU A 41 3.66 -0.22 -7.95
CA GLU A 41 4.71 -1.02 -7.32
C GLU A 41 6.02 -0.25 -7.11
N ARG A 42 6.81 -0.67 -6.10
CA ARG A 42 8.12 -0.10 -5.73
C ARG A 42 8.08 1.36 -5.26
N GLU A 43 6.95 2.06 -5.40
CA GLU A 43 6.77 3.39 -4.82
C GLU A 43 6.62 3.32 -3.30
N LYS A 44 7.01 4.40 -2.65
CA LYS A 44 6.78 4.61 -1.22
C LYS A 44 5.42 5.23 -1.02
N THR A 45 4.59 4.63 -0.18
CA THR A 45 3.27 5.14 0.19
C THR A 45 3.17 5.33 1.68
N VAL A 46 2.57 6.44 2.11
CA VAL A 46 2.30 6.72 3.51
C VAL A 46 0.89 6.25 3.86
N PHE A 47 0.79 5.34 4.84
CA PHE A 47 -0.46 4.96 5.47
C PHE A 47 -0.60 5.69 6.80
N THR A 48 -1.78 6.24 7.06
CA THR A 48 -2.09 6.91 8.33
C THR A 48 -3.21 6.15 9.04
N VAL A 49 -2.96 5.80 10.31
CA VAL A 49 -3.90 5.09 11.17
C VAL A 49 -4.23 5.97 12.37
N GLU A 50 -5.51 6.06 12.69
CA GLU A 50 -6.04 6.83 13.79
C GLU A 50 -6.86 5.95 14.74
N CYS A 51 -7.01 6.40 15.98
CA CYS A 51 -8.01 5.95 16.93
C CYS A 51 -8.78 7.19 17.40
N ASN A 52 -10.09 7.23 17.21
CA ASN A 52 -10.94 8.38 17.53
C ASN A 52 -10.46 9.71 16.92
N GLY A 53 -9.97 9.67 15.67
CA GLY A 53 -9.48 10.85 14.93
C GLY A 53 -8.10 11.37 15.37
N ILE A 54 -7.37 10.60 16.18
CA ILE A 54 -6.01 10.93 16.62
C ILE A 54 -5.05 9.87 16.11
N GLY A 55 -3.93 10.30 15.50
CA GLY A 55 -2.90 9.39 14.99
C GLY A 55 -2.40 8.41 16.05
N GLU A 56 -2.43 7.11 15.73
CA GLU A 56 -2.13 6.04 16.69
C GLU A 56 -0.79 5.37 16.38
N GLY A 57 0.17 5.52 17.29
CA GLY A 57 1.51 4.97 17.12
C GLY A 57 1.65 3.50 17.48
N LYS A 58 2.74 2.88 16.99
CA LYS A 58 3.06 1.45 17.21
C LYS A 58 1.97 0.50 16.68
N VAL A 59 1.25 0.91 15.65
CA VAL A 59 0.32 0.04 14.91
C VAL A 59 1.12 -0.68 13.84
N ASN A 60 0.93 -1.99 13.72
CA ASN A 60 1.46 -2.77 12.60
C ASN A 60 0.56 -2.55 11.39
N VAL A 61 1.14 -2.08 10.29
CA VAL A 61 0.46 -1.98 9.01
C VAL A 61 1.09 -3.00 8.07
N SER A 62 0.29 -3.90 7.50
CA SER A 62 0.72 -4.93 6.56
C SER A 62 0.01 -4.80 5.23
N ILE A 63 0.70 -5.18 4.15
CA ILE A 63 0.15 -5.37 2.81
C ILE A 63 0.16 -6.86 2.52
N GLU A 64 -1.03 -7.43 2.37
CA GLU A 64 -1.25 -8.86 2.31
C GLU A 64 -2.02 -9.28 1.06
N ARG A 65 -1.73 -10.47 0.55
CA ARG A 65 -2.51 -11.14 -0.50
C ARG A 65 -2.50 -12.63 -0.26
N ASN A 66 -3.67 -13.26 -0.33
CA ASN A 66 -3.85 -14.71 -0.12
C ASN A 66 -3.24 -15.24 1.20
N GLY A 67 -3.26 -14.43 2.26
CA GLY A 67 -2.69 -14.78 3.56
C GLY A 67 -1.18 -14.62 3.67
N THR A 68 -0.50 -14.15 2.62
CA THR A 68 0.93 -13.83 2.63
C THR A 68 1.15 -12.33 2.80
N THR A 69 2.06 -11.96 3.71
CA THR A 69 2.50 -10.57 3.89
C THR A 69 3.65 -10.26 2.93
N TYR A 70 3.49 -9.21 2.13
CA TYR A 70 4.47 -8.77 1.13
C TYR A 70 5.28 -7.57 1.58
N ALA A 71 4.67 -6.69 2.38
CA ALA A 71 5.34 -5.55 2.98
C ALA A 71 4.67 -5.21 4.30
N TYR A 72 5.41 -4.58 5.21
CA TYR A 72 4.88 -4.12 6.48
C TYR A 72 5.68 -2.94 7.02
N GLY A 73 5.10 -2.25 8.00
CA GLY A 73 5.78 -1.24 8.79
C GLY A 73 5.03 -0.95 10.09
N ILE A 74 5.62 -0.11 10.92
CA ILE A 74 5.05 0.28 12.22
C ILE A 74 4.85 1.79 12.23
N THR A 75 3.68 2.25 12.65
CA THR A 75 3.37 3.68 12.73
C THR A 75 4.21 4.41 13.77
N ASN A 76 4.62 5.63 13.43
CA ASN A 76 5.25 6.57 14.36
C ASN A 76 4.22 7.18 15.34
N SER A 77 4.63 8.10 16.22
CA SER A 77 3.73 8.75 17.19
C SER A 77 2.59 9.57 16.57
N GLU A 78 2.67 9.91 15.28
CA GLU A 78 1.60 10.61 14.54
C GLU A 78 0.68 9.64 13.79
N GLY A 79 0.81 8.32 13.98
CA GLY A 79 0.02 7.33 13.28
C GLY A 79 0.44 7.05 11.83
N LYS A 80 1.60 7.56 11.40
CA LYS A 80 2.08 7.45 10.01
C LYS A 80 3.13 6.36 9.85
N VAL A 81 3.07 5.64 8.74
CA VAL A 81 4.10 4.69 8.30
C VAL A 81 4.30 4.81 6.79
N GLU A 82 5.55 4.93 6.36
CA GLU A 82 5.93 4.84 4.95
C GLU A 82 6.30 3.39 4.63
N ILE A 83 5.65 2.80 3.62
CA ILE A 83 5.90 1.43 3.17
C ILE A 83 6.26 1.47 1.68
N THR A 84 7.34 0.80 1.31
CA THR A 84 7.66 0.51 -0.10
C THR A 84 6.73 -0.59 -0.59
N LEU A 85 5.97 -0.33 -1.64
CA LEU A 85 5.03 -1.27 -2.22
C LEU A 85 5.76 -2.45 -2.88
N PRO A 86 5.27 -3.69 -2.73
CA PRO A 86 5.87 -4.85 -3.36
C PRO A 86 5.90 -4.73 -4.89
N ASN A 87 6.88 -5.39 -5.50
CA ASN A 87 6.90 -5.63 -6.93
C ASN A 87 5.80 -6.64 -7.30
N VAL A 88 5.14 -6.39 -8.44
CA VAL A 88 4.08 -7.24 -8.97
C VAL A 88 4.34 -7.51 -10.44
N THR A 89 4.14 -8.75 -10.87
CA THR A 89 4.24 -9.14 -12.30
C THR A 89 2.99 -8.76 -13.09
N TYR A 90 1.90 -8.41 -12.41
CA TYR A 90 0.66 -7.94 -13.01
C TYR A 90 -0.12 -7.12 -11.99
N SER A 91 -0.78 -6.07 -12.46
CA SER A 91 -1.63 -5.21 -11.63
C SER A 91 -2.63 -6.05 -10.83
N SER A 92 -2.56 -5.96 -9.50
CA SER A 92 -3.21 -6.92 -8.61
C SER A 92 -3.77 -6.28 -7.34
N PRO A 93 -4.88 -6.80 -6.79
CA PRO A 93 -5.42 -6.35 -5.53
C PRO A 93 -4.64 -6.92 -4.33
N PHE A 94 -4.46 -6.08 -3.31
CA PHE A 94 -3.88 -6.40 -2.01
C PHE A 94 -4.76 -5.85 -0.89
N THR A 95 -4.77 -6.52 0.26
CA THR A 95 -5.42 -6.04 1.47
C THR A 95 -4.38 -5.34 2.35
N VAL A 96 -4.63 -4.07 2.68
CA VAL A 96 -3.88 -3.36 3.70
C VAL A 96 -4.58 -3.57 5.04
N LYS A 97 -3.84 -3.97 6.08
CA LYS A 97 -4.39 -4.21 7.43
C LYS A 97 -3.66 -3.39 8.48
N ALA A 98 -4.40 -2.86 9.44
CA ALA A 98 -3.87 -2.23 10.64
C ALA A 98 -4.18 -3.12 11.86
N PHE A 99 -3.15 -3.46 12.63
CA PHE A 99 -3.27 -4.29 13.82
C PHE A 99 -2.42 -3.77 14.98
N LYS A 100 -3.03 -3.75 16.17
CA LYS A 100 -2.37 -3.48 17.44
C LYS A 100 -3.06 -4.26 18.54
N GLU A 101 -2.30 -4.88 19.43
CA GLU A 101 -2.86 -5.65 20.55
C GLU A 101 -3.78 -4.77 21.42
N GLY A 102 -4.96 -5.30 21.76
CA GLY A 102 -5.97 -4.58 22.52
C GLY A 102 -6.80 -3.57 21.72
N TYR A 103 -6.65 -3.55 20.39
CA TYR A 103 -7.48 -2.77 19.47
C TYR A 103 -8.25 -3.68 18.51
N THR A 104 -9.45 -3.25 18.10
CA THR A 104 -10.11 -3.74 16.90
C THR A 104 -9.39 -3.16 15.68
N GLY A 105 -8.90 -4.02 14.79
CA GLY A 105 -8.18 -3.61 13.59
C GLY A 105 -9.08 -3.10 12.46
N ASP A 106 -8.47 -2.51 11.43
CA ASP A 106 -9.13 -2.05 10.21
C ASP A 106 -8.41 -2.60 8.97
N SER A 107 -9.12 -2.68 7.86
CA SER A 107 -8.54 -3.13 6.59
C SER A 107 -9.30 -2.57 5.39
N PHE A 108 -8.60 -2.46 4.27
CA PHE A 108 -9.17 -2.10 2.98
C PHE A 108 -8.34 -2.67 1.84
N THR A 109 -8.89 -2.66 0.63
CA THR A 109 -8.20 -3.16 -0.57
C THR A 109 -7.59 -2.02 -1.36
N ILE A 110 -6.35 -2.19 -1.80
CA ILE A 110 -5.67 -1.37 -2.80
C ILE A 110 -5.36 -2.22 -4.03
N TRP A 111 -5.22 -1.57 -5.18
CA TRP A 111 -4.62 -2.13 -6.38
C TRP A 111 -3.19 -1.65 -6.49
N ILE A 112 -2.25 -2.60 -6.50
CA ILE A 112 -0.86 -2.31 -6.83
C ILE A 112 -0.71 -2.54 -8.32
N LEU A 113 -0.48 -1.46 -9.04
CA LEU A 113 -0.30 -1.39 -10.47
C LEU A 113 1.14 -1.71 -10.81
N GLU A 114 1.31 -2.59 -11.79
CA GLU A 114 2.61 -2.87 -12.41
C GLU A 114 3.12 -1.62 -13.13
N LYS A 115 4.43 -1.34 -13.02
CA LYS A 115 5.11 -0.38 -13.88
C LYS A 115 5.96 -1.16 -14.87
N SER A 116 5.40 -1.38 -16.07
CA SER A 116 6.15 -1.96 -17.18
C SER A 116 7.42 -1.14 -17.41
N MET A 117 8.57 -1.80 -17.32
CA MET A 117 9.86 -1.20 -17.62
C MET A 117 10.28 -1.62 -19.03
N LEU A 118 10.86 -0.67 -19.78
CA LEU A 118 11.47 -0.95 -21.07
C LEU A 118 12.98 -1.01 -20.92
N TYR A 119 13.58 -2.07 -21.45
CA TYR A 119 15.01 -2.26 -21.53
C TYR A 119 15.44 -2.11 -22.98
N ILE A 120 16.40 -1.22 -23.20
CA ILE A 120 17.00 -0.97 -24.51
C ILE A 120 18.35 -1.68 -24.58
N SER A 121 18.60 -2.38 -25.67
CA SER A 121 19.87 -3.03 -25.96
C SER A 121 20.29 -2.75 -27.39
N THR A 122 21.57 -2.53 -27.60
CA THR A 122 22.17 -2.31 -28.92
C THR A 122 23.65 -2.64 -28.85
N GLN A 123 24.30 -2.67 -30.01
CA GLN A 123 25.74 -2.85 -30.10
C GLN A 123 26.50 -1.67 -29.47
N ARG A 124 27.62 -1.99 -28.79
CA ARG A 124 28.39 -1.00 -28.02
C ARG A 124 29.10 0.03 -28.90
N ILE A 125 29.49 -0.38 -30.10
CA ILE A 125 30.22 0.43 -31.07
C ILE A 125 29.49 0.27 -32.38
N VAL A 126 29.19 1.40 -33.01
CA VAL A 126 28.58 1.50 -34.34
C VAL A 126 29.53 2.28 -35.23
N GLU A 127 29.60 1.90 -36.51
CA GLU A 127 30.37 2.66 -37.50
C GLU A 127 29.51 3.79 -38.05
N GLU A 128 30.11 4.98 -38.19
CA GLU A 128 29.45 6.15 -38.76
C GLU A 128 28.84 5.82 -40.14
N GLU A 129 27.65 6.35 -40.42
CA GLU A 129 26.88 6.12 -41.65
C GLU A 129 26.42 4.67 -41.86
N LYS A 130 26.59 3.76 -40.88
CA LYS A 130 26.06 2.39 -40.93
C LYS A 130 24.78 2.25 -40.14
N GLU A 131 23.93 1.35 -40.62
CA GLU A 131 22.74 0.91 -39.90
C GLU A 131 23.14 0.08 -38.69
N PHE A 132 22.41 0.27 -37.59
CA PHE A 132 22.52 -0.54 -36.39
C PHE A 132 21.15 -0.82 -35.80
N GLU A 133 21.01 -2.04 -35.26
CA GLU A 133 19.78 -2.47 -34.60
C GLU A 133 19.76 -2.02 -33.14
N VAL A 134 18.59 -1.55 -32.73
CA VAL A 134 18.22 -1.33 -31.34
C VAL A 134 17.05 -2.25 -31.02
N LYS A 135 17.15 -2.94 -29.89
CA LYS A 135 16.12 -3.84 -29.40
C LYS A 135 15.55 -3.34 -28.08
N VAL A 136 14.22 -3.30 -28.00
CA VAL A 136 13.44 -2.96 -26.81
C VAL A 136 12.71 -4.20 -26.32
N VAL A 137 12.88 -4.52 -25.05
CA VAL A 137 12.18 -5.61 -24.36
C VAL A 137 11.56 -5.12 -23.06
N ASP A 138 10.55 -5.83 -22.58
CA ASP A 138 10.00 -5.62 -21.23
C ASP A 138 10.90 -6.26 -20.15
N ASP A 139 10.46 -6.21 -18.90
CA ASP A 139 11.19 -6.78 -17.76
C ASP A 139 11.22 -8.32 -17.72
N GLN A 140 10.40 -8.98 -18.55
CA GLN A 140 10.43 -10.42 -18.78
C GLN A 140 11.30 -10.80 -20.00
N GLY A 141 11.86 -9.80 -20.69
CA GLY A 141 12.63 -9.99 -21.92
C GLY A 141 11.77 -10.23 -23.16
N ALA A 142 10.45 -10.02 -23.09
CA ALA A 142 9.57 -10.10 -24.24
C ALA A 142 9.73 -8.85 -25.12
N ALA A 143 9.68 -9.05 -26.43
CA ALA A 143 9.73 -7.96 -27.40
C ALA A 143 8.57 -6.97 -27.19
N VAL A 144 8.86 -5.67 -27.24
CA VAL A 144 7.84 -4.63 -27.14
C VAL A 144 7.70 -3.95 -28.49
N SER A 145 6.55 -4.16 -29.14
CA SER A 145 6.18 -3.47 -30.38
C SER A 145 5.77 -2.02 -30.13
N ASP A 146 5.90 -1.17 -31.15
CA ASP A 146 5.49 0.24 -31.13
C ASP A 146 6.16 1.10 -30.04
N ALA A 147 7.26 0.63 -29.45
CA ALA A 147 8.03 1.41 -28.52
C ALA A 147 8.74 2.55 -29.27
N VAL A 148 8.63 3.77 -28.74
CA VAL A 148 9.31 4.93 -29.31
C VAL A 148 10.77 4.91 -28.89
N VAL A 149 11.66 4.88 -29.87
CA VAL A 149 13.11 5.00 -29.67
C VAL A 149 13.58 6.28 -30.35
N THR A 150 14.46 7.02 -29.69
CA THR A 150 15.06 8.23 -30.26
C THR A 150 16.57 8.08 -30.32
N PHE A 151 17.14 8.27 -31.50
CA PHE A 151 18.59 8.36 -31.71
C PHE A 151 18.92 9.65 -32.46
N SER A 152 19.83 10.46 -31.92
CA SER A 152 20.24 11.75 -32.52
C SER A 152 19.08 12.68 -32.92
N GLY A 153 17.95 12.61 -32.19
CA GLY A 153 16.75 13.41 -32.45
C GLY A 153 15.81 12.85 -33.52
N ILE A 154 16.15 11.72 -34.14
CA ILE A 154 15.24 10.98 -35.02
C ILE A 154 14.47 9.97 -34.17
N GLU A 155 13.15 10.00 -34.28
CA GLU A 155 12.25 9.03 -33.65
C GLU A 155 11.92 7.90 -34.62
N GLY A 156 11.76 6.70 -34.07
CA GLY A 156 11.10 5.61 -34.76
C GLY A 156 10.47 4.63 -33.79
N PHE A 157 9.74 3.67 -34.35
CA PHE A 157 8.93 2.70 -33.62
C PHE A 157 9.49 1.30 -33.83
N THR A 158 9.54 0.51 -32.75
CA THR A 158 9.91 -0.90 -32.85
C THR A 158 8.85 -1.73 -33.57
N ASP A 159 9.29 -2.74 -34.30
CA ASP A 159 8.42 -3.74 -34.95
C ASP A 159 7.90 -4.80 -33.95
N ASP A 160 7.19 -5.82 -34.45
CA ASP A 160 6.66 -6.93 -33.65
C ASP A 160 7.76 -7.75 -32.92
N ASN A 161 9.02 -7.64 -33.35
CA ASN A 161 10.17 -8.28 -32.69
C ASN A 161 10.83 -7.37 -31.66
N GLY A 162 10.28 -6.17 -31.44
CA GLY A 162 10.82 -5.16 -30.55
C GLY A 162 12.08 -4.52 -31.10
N THR A 163 12.27 -4.52 -32.42
CA THR A 163 13.49 -4.04 -33.08
C THR A 163 13.24 -2.81 -33.93
N ILE A 164 14.25 -1.95 -34.01
CA ILE A 164 14.30 -0.81 -34.92
C ILE A 164 15.74 -0.60 -35.37
N GLU A 165 15.93 -0.16 -36.62
CA GLU A 165 17.23 0.22 -37.17
C GLU A 165 17.36 1.74 -37.25
N PHE A 166 18.54 2.24 -36.86
CA PHE A 166 18.96 3.63 -37.07
C PHE A 166 20.25 3.67 -37.86
N GLN A 167 20.50 4.76 -38.58
CA GLN A 167 21.82 5.07 -39.15
C GLN A 167 22.61 5.90 -38.12
N ALA A 168 23.86 5.51 -37.86
CA ALA A 168 24.77 6.13 -36.89
C ALA A 168 25.33 7.48 -37.34
#